data_AF-A0A962QIR8-F1
#
_entry.id   AF-A0A962QIR8-F1
#
_cell.length_a   1.000
_cell.length_b   1.000
_cell.length_c   1.000
_cell.angle_alpha   90.00
_cell.angle_beta   90.00
_cell.angle_gamma   90.00
#
_symmetry.space_group_name_H-M   'P 1'
#
loop_
_entity.id
_entity.type
_entity.pdbx_description
1 polymer ?
#
loop_
_entity_poly.entity_id
_entity_poly.type
_entity_poly.pdbx_seq_one_letter_code
_entity_poly.pdbx_strand_id
1 'polypeptide(L)'
;MKSQPHKKITKRASEAGSALVYILIAIALLAALTISFMEPSSQQTSSQNTFKTVSALQGQIDIIRSAIQECVLIYPNGDPTINTAPAGSDPNPYVKFPINPDSTHYTSATPGRSGDRLVRNMRCPGNPTTANVYDHGLIFTGSSGKFLGPAPDLFDDWQIYNGEDGVFYWTETDKTDAFIKAALEKLDEKFSECEADVIDTSDAPAGAKDLDSNALLTCPANHLCFRVWIIQNEATNVYNGDAAGDEGGCP
;
A
#
# COMPACT_ATOMS: atom_id res chain seq x y z
N MET A 1 29.34 -44.43 -95.96
CA MET A 1 29.64 -43.32 -95.02
C MET A 1 28.37 -43.00 -94.23
N LYS A 2 28.37 -43.24 -92.92
CA LYS A 2 27.21 -43.07 -92.02
C LYS A 2 27.16 -41.64 -91.47
N SER A 3 26.03 -40.96 -91.70
CA SER A 3 25.70 -39.63 -91.17
C SER A 3 25.42 -39.69 -89.67
N GLN A 4 26.07 -38.84 -88.86
CA GLN A 4 25.76 -38.68 -87.43
C GLN A 4 24.67 -37.62 -87.20
N PRO A 5 23.80 -37.79 -86.19
CA PRO A 5 22.74 -36.82 -85.88
C PRO A 5 23.22 -35.69 -84.95
N HIS A 6 22.86 -34.46 -85.28
CA HIS A 6 23.08 -33.27 -84.45
C HIS A 6 22.22 -33.30 -83.17
N LYS A 7 22.88 -33.19 -82.01
CA LYS A 7 22.28 -33.08 -80.69
C LYS A 7 21.85 -31.62 -80.44
N LYS A 8 20.54 -31.35 -80.35
CA LYS A 8 19.99 -30.03 -79.96
C LYS A 8 20.21 -29.79 -78.46
N ILE A 9 20.87 -28.69 -78.12
CA ILE A 9 21.06 -28.21 -76.74
C ILE A 9 19.86 -27.32 -76.38
N THR A 10 19.01 -27.76 -75.46
CA THR A 10 17.92 -26.97 -74.88
C THR A 10 18.49 -26.02 -73.83
N LYS A 11 18.41 -24.71 -74.07
CA LYS A 11 18.72 -23.66 -73.08
C LYS A 11 17.64 -23.69 -72.00
N ARG A 12 18.04 -23.90 -70.73
CA ARG A 12 17.18 -23.67 -69.57
C ARG A 12 17.05 -22.17 -69.35
N ALA A 13 15.82 -21.66 -69.29
CA ALA A 13 15.55 -20.30 -68.84
C ALA A 13 15.90 -20.23 -67.35
N SER A 14 16.80 -19.30 -67.01
CA SER A 14 17.09 -18.96 -65.61
C SER A 14 15.92 -18.13 -65.10
N GLU A 15 15.06 -18.72 -64.27
CA GLU A 15 14.08 -17.96 -63.49
C GLU A 15 14.84 -17.07 -62.51
N ALA A 16 14.96 -15.78 -62.83
CA ALA A 16 15.44 -14.78 -61.90
C ALA A 16 14.31 -14.51 -60.90
N GLY A 17 14.22 -15.36 -59.88
CA GLY A 17 13.45 -15.05 -58.67
C GLY A 17 13.94 -13.69 -58.17
N SER A 18 13.05 -12.69 -58.19
CA SER A 18 13.38 -11.30 -57.92
C SER A 18 14.02 -11.18 -56.53
N ALA A 19 15.36 -11.02 -56.50
CA ALA A 19 16.15 -10.87 -55.28
C ALA A 19 15.62 -9.75 -54.36
N LEU A 20 14.88 -8.81 -54.96
CA LEU A 20 14.21 -7.70 -54.29
C LEU A 20 13.14 -8.16 -53.28
N VAL A 21 12.44 -9.26 -53.55
CA VAL A 21 11.43 -9.82 -52.62
C VAL A 21 12.08 -10.35 -51.35
N TYR A 22 13.22 -11.04 -51.49
CA TYR A 22 13.97 -11.55 -50.34
C TYR A 22 14.55 -10.44 -49.46
N ILE A 23 14.97 -9.33 -50.07
CA ILE A 23 15.45 -8.15 -49.32
C ILE A 23 14.30 -7.50 -48.55
N LEU A 24 13.11 -7.35 -49.15
CA LEU A 24 11.95 -6.77 -48.47
C LEU A 24 11.47 -7.64 -47.29
N ILE A 25 11.46 -8.97 -47.45
CA ILE A 25 11.12 -9.89 -46.36
C ILE A 25 12.17 -9.78 -45.24
N ALA A 26 13.46 -9.71 -45.58
CA ALA A 26 14.52 -9.57 -44.59
C ALA A 26 14.42 -8.26 -43.79
N ILE A 27 14.11 -7.13 -44.43
CA ILE A 27 13.92 -5.83 -43.76
C ILE A 27 12.68 -5.85 -42.86
N ALA A 28 11.57 -6.43 -43.34
CA ALA A 28 10.35 -6.57 -42.54
C ALA A 28 10.57 -7.42 -41.29
N LEU A 29 11.30 -8.54 -41.41
CA LEU A 29 11.65 -9.40 -40.28
C LEU A 29 12.60 -8.69 -39.30
N LEU A 30 13.58 -7.93 -39.78
CA LEU A 30 14.47 -7.14 -38.93
C LEU A 30 13.73 -6.05 -38.16
N ALA A 31 12.79 -5.35 -38.79
CA ALA A 31 11.97 -4.32 -38.15
C ALA A 31 11.02 -4.90 -37.10
N ALA A 32 10.38 -6.04 -37.39
CA ALA A 32 9.53 -6.75 -36.43
C ALA A 32 10.34 -7.22 -35.21
N LEU A 33 11.58 -7.69 -35.43
CA LEU A 33 12.48 -8.10 -34.36
C LEU A 33 12.90 -6.90 -33.48
N THR A 34 13.24 -5.75 -34.07
CA THR A 34 13.59 -4.56 -33.28
C THR A 34 12.41 -4.02 -32.47
N ILE A 35 11.18 -4.08 -32.98
CA ILE A 35 9.98 -3.71 -32.20
C ILE A 35 9.79 -4.66 -31.01
N SER A 36 10.02 -5.96 -31.22
CA SER A 36 9.91 -6.98 -30.17
C SER A 36 10.99 -6.86 -29.09
N PHE A 37 12.12 -6.21 -29.39
CA PHE A 37 13.23 -5.97 -28.45
C PHE A 37 13.22 -4.56 -27.83
N MET A 38 12.50 -3.58 -28.40
CA MET A 38 12.44 -2.22 -27.87
C MET A 38 11.36 -2.02 -26.78
N GLU A 39 10.45 -2.97 -26.59
CA GLU A 39 9.56 -3.02 -25.42
C GLU A 39 9.67 -4.39 -24.75
N PRO A 40 10.45 -4.53 -23.65
CA PRO A 40 9.78 -4.83 -22.39
C PRO A 40 10.52 -4.38 -21.11
N SER A 41 11.68 -3.71 -21.18
CA SER A 41 12.52 -3.48 -19.99
C SER A 41 11.85 -2.57 -18.97
N SER A 42 11.23 -1.47 -19.41
CA SER A 42 10.49 -0.55 -18.52
C SER A 42 9.25 -1.20 -17.89
N GLN A 43 8.49 -1.98 -18.65
CA GLN A 43 7.31 -2.70 -18.15
C GLN A 43 7.68 -3.81 -17.17
N GLN A 44 8.79 -4.52 -17.42
CA GLN A 44 9.30 -5.56 -16.53
C GLN A 44 9.81 -4.97 -15.22
N THR A 45 10.57 -3.88 -15.26
CA THR A 45 11.05 -3.19 -14.04
C THR A 45 9.89 -2.64 -13.22
N SER A 46 8.91 -1.99 -13.88
CA SER A 46 7.72 -1.49 -13.19
C SER A 46 6.97 -2.61 -12.48
N SER A 47 6.73 -3.74 -13.15
CA SER A 47 6.01 -4.88 -12.57
C SER A 47 6.74 -5.48 -11.36
N GLN A 48 8.08 -5.57 -11.42
CA GLN A 48 8.89 -6.05 -10.30
C GLN A 48 8.85 -5.09 -9.12
N ASN A 49 8.92 -3.78 -9.36
CA ASN A 49 8.86 -2.76 -8.31
C ASN A 49 7.48 -2.77 -7.64
N THR A 50 6.40 -2.78 -8.42
CA THR A 50 5.04 -2.94 -7.91
C THR A 50 4.91 -4.18 -7.02
N PHE A 51 5.38 -5.35 -7.47
CA PHE A 51 5.32 -6.57 -6.66
C PHE A 51 6.10 -6.45 -5.35
N LYS A 52 7.32 -5.90 -5.39
CA LYS A 52 8.14 -5.68 -4.19
C LYS A 52 7.44 -4.76 -3.19
N THR A 53 6.90 -3.64 -3.65
CA THR A 53 6.16 -2.68 -2.83
C THR A 53 4.93 -3.32 -2.19
N VAL A 54 4.11 -4.01 -2.99
CA VAL A 54 2.93 -4.74 -2.49
C VAL A 54 3.32 -5.78 -1.44
N SER A 55 4.35 -6.59 -1.68
CA SER A 55 4.80 -7.61 -0.73
C SER A 55 5.37 -7.00 0.56
N ALA A 56 6.11 -5.89 0.47
CA ALA A 56 6.67 -5.23 1.63
C ALA A 56 5.58 -4.59 2.51
N LEU A 57 4.63 -3.86 1.90
CA LEU A 57 3.49 -3.27 2.60
C LEU A 57 2.61 -4.36 3.23
N GLN A 58 2.21 -5.38 2.47
CA GLN A 58 1.39 -6.49 3.00
C GLN A 58 2.06 -7.16 4.21
N GLY A 59 3.36 -7.45 4.14
CA GLY A 59 4.06 -8.09 5.24
C GLY A 59 4.02 -7.26 6.53
N GLN A 60 4.07 -5.93 6.43
CA GLN A 60 3.95 -5.06 7.60
C GLN A 60 2.52 -4.94 8.10
N ILE A 61 1.54 -4.83 7.19
CA ILE A 61 0.11 -4.83 7.54
C ILE A 61 -0.23 -6.09 8.34
N ASP A 62 0.20 -7.27 7.89
CA ASP A 62 -0.06 -8.54 8.58
C ASP A 62 0.55 -8.56 9.99
N ILE A 63 1.76 -8.02 10.15
CA ILE A 63 2.43 -7.89 11.45
C ILE A 63 1.66 -6.93 12.38
N ILE A 64 1.24 -5.77 11.87
CA ILE A 64 0.49 -4.76 12.63
C ILE A 64 -0.85 -5.35 13.08
N ARG A 65 -1.62 -5.88 12.13
CA ARG A 65 -2.94 -6.47 12.35
C ARG A 65 -2.88 -7.60 13.38
N SER A 66 -1.96 -8.55 13.20
CA SER A 66 -1.82 -9.66 14.15
C SER A 66 -1.43 -9.19 15.55
N ALA A 67 -0.56 -8.19 15.67
CA ALA A 67 -0.14 -7.67 16.96
C ALA A 67 -1.28 -6.93 17.69
N ILE A 68 -2.13 -6.20 16.97
CA ILE A 68 -3.32 -5.54 17.51
C ILE A 68 -4.36 -6.59 17.93
N GLN A 69 -4.65 -7.57 17.07
CA GLN A 69 -5.61 -8.65 17.39
C GLN A 69 -5.19 -9.43 18.63
N GLU A 70 -3.90 -9.78 18.75
CA GLU A 70 -3.41 -10.46 19.94
C GLU A 70 -3.59 -9.63 21.21
N CYS A 71 -3.33 -8.32 21.14
CA CYS A 71 -3.57 -7.41 22.25
C CYS A 71 -5.05 -7.43 22.70
N VAL A 72 -5.98 -7.27 21.75
CA VAL A 72 -7.43 -7.28 22.02
C VAL A 72 -7.88 -8.62 22.60
N LEU A 73 -7.30 -9.74 22.15
CA LEU A 73 -7.64 -11.07 22.63
C LEU A 73 -7.09 -11.36 24.04
N ILE A 74 -5.87 -10.91 24.35
CA ILE A 74 -5.28 -11.09 25.68
C ILE A 74 -5.97 -10.18 26.71
N TYR A 75 -6.36 -8.97 26.30
CA TYR A 75 -6.97 -7.96 27.18
C TYR A 75 -8.36 -7.55 26.67
N PRO A 76 -9.36 -8.43 26.74
CA PRO A 76 -10.68 -8.22 26.12
C PRO A 76 -11.48 -7.05 26.72
N ASN A 77 -11.12 -6.60 27.92
CA ASN A 77 -11.73 -5.45 28.59
C ASN A 77 -11.03 -4.12 28.25
N GLY A 78 -9.87 -4.16 27.60
CA GLY A 78 -9.06 -2.97 27.33
C GLY A 78 -8.60 -2.26 28.60
N ASP A 79 -8.45 -0.94 28.52
CA ASP A 79 -8.20 -0.07 29.68
C ASP A 79 -9.43 0.80 30.00
N PRO A 80 -10.11 0.57 31.13
CA PRO A 80 -11.31 1.32 31.50
C PRO A 80 -11.01 2.76 31.95
N THR A 81 -9.73 3.14 32.09
CA THR A 81 -9.34 4.51 32.48
C THR A 81 -9.21 5.46 31.29
N ILE A 82 -9.28 4.93 30.06
CA ILE A 82 -9.31 5.74 28.83
C ILE A 82 -10.59 6.58 28.82
N ASN A 83 -10.42 7.89 28.58
CA ASN A 83 -11.54 8.81 28.45
C ASN A 83 -12.22 8.64 27.08
N THR A 84 -13.46 8.14 27.07
CA THR A 84 -14.26 7.94 25.85
C THR A 84 -15.19 9.12 25.55
N ALA A 85 -14.91 10.30 26.08
CA ALA A 85 -15.68 11.50 25.78
C ALA A 85 -15.40 11.99 24.33
N PRO A 86 -16.34 12.74 23.72
CA PRO A 86 -16.17 13.33 22.39
C PRO A 86 -15.22 14.53 22.37
N ALA A 87 -14.36 14.67 23.38
CA ALA A 87 -13.44 15.79 23.52
C ALA A 87 -12.09 15.28 24.04
N GLY A 88 -11.00 15.84 23.53
CA GLY A 88 -9.64 15.49 23.92
C GLY A 88 -8.70 15.35 22.73
N SER A 89 -7.55 14.71 22.95
CA SER A 89 -6.61 14.34 21.89
C SER A 89 -7.14 13.22 20.98
N ASP A 90 -8.05 12.41 21.51
CA ASP A 90 -8.61 11.22 20.90
C ASP A 90 -10.10 11.24 21.24
N PRO A 91 -10.97 11.73 20.35
CA PRO A 91 -12.41 11.77 20.60
C PRO A 91 -13.00 10.36 20.45
N ASN A 92 -13.81 9.93 21.42
CA ASN A 92 -14.52 8.63 21.40
C ASN A 92 -13.66 7.38 21.07
N PRO A 93 -12.46 7.19 21.65
CA PRO A 93 -11.61 6.06 21.30
C PRO A 93 -12.19 4.71 21.76
N TYR A 94 -11.85 3.67 21.02
CA TYR A 94 -12.19 2.29 21.35
C TYR A 94 -11.20 1.73 22.39
N VAL A 95 -11.65 1.62 23.64
CA VAL A 95 -10.81 1.25 24.81
C VAL A 95 -10.10 -0.10 24.73
N LYS A 96 -10.56 -1.00 23.85
CA LYS A 96 -9.99 -2.34 23.65
C LYS A 96 -8.82 -2.34 22.67
N PHE A 97 -8.75 -1.33 21.81
CA PHE A 97 -7.73 -1.21 20.77
C PHE A 97 -6.64 -0.26 21.22
N PRO A 98 -5.39 -0.44 20.75
CA PRO A 98 -4.31 0.50 21.03
C PRO A 98 -4.76 1.94 20.83
N ILE A 99 -4.50 2.76 21.83
CA ILE A 99 -4.77 4.19 21.79
C ILE A 99 -3.60 4.88 21.08
N ASN A 100 -3.87 6.04 20.48
CA ASN A 100 -2.85 6.82 19.78
C ASN A 100 -1.63 7.06 20.70
N PRO A 101 -0.40 6.75 20.25
CA PRO A 101 0.78 6.86 21.11
C PRO A 101 1.03 8.27 21.67
N ASP A 102 0.56 9.31 21.01
CA ASP A 102 0.62 10.73 21.42
C ASP A 102 -0.55 11.18 22.30
N SER A 103 -1.46 10.27 22.64
CA SER A 103 -2.63 10.54 23.47
C SER A 103 -2.27 11.18 24.81
N THR A 104 -3.08 12.14 25.22
CA THR A 104 -3.01 12.73 26.56
C THR A 104 -3.27 11.71 27.68
N HIS A 105 -3.87 10.56 27.38
CA HIS A 105 -4.00 9.42 28.30
C HIS A 105 -2.66 9.00 28.90
N TYR A 106 -1.59 9.04 28.09
CA TYR A 106 -0.25 8.64 28.52
C TYR A 106 0.55 9.76 29.21
N THR A 107 -0.07 10.89 29.57
CA THR A 107 0.63 12.01 30.23
C THR A 107 1.28 11.59 31.55
N SER A 108 0.62 10.71 32.30
CA SER A 108 1.13 10.17 33.57
C SER A 108 1.79 8.81 33.42
N ALA A 109 1.95 8.29 32.20
CA ALA A 109 2.57 6.98 31.96
C ALA A 109 4.11 7.04 32.02
N THR A 110 4.74 5.89 32.23
CA THR A 110 6.18 5.67 32.13
C THR A 110 6.47 4.50 31.19
N PRO A 111 7.10 4.73 30.02
CA PRO A 111 7.43 6.05 29.45
C PRO A 111 6.15 6.86 29.18
N GLY A 112 6.26 8.19 29.15
CA GLY A 112 5.11 9.08 28.86
C GLY A 112 4.60 8.93 27.43
N ARG A 113 3.62 9.77 27.06
CA ARG A 113 3.12 9.84 25.68
C ARG A 113 4.24 10.04 24.67
N SER A 114 4.09 9.42 23.50
CA SER A 114 4.95 9.70 22.35
C SER A 114 4.71 11.14 21.85
N GLY A 115 5.65 11.67 21.08
CA GLY A 115 5.45 12.91 20.33
C GLY A 115 4.84 12.70 18.95
N ASP A 116 4.51 11.45 18.62
CA ASP A 116 4.09 10.98 17.30
C ASP A 116 3.03 9.87 17.41
N ARG A 117 2.41 9.51 16.27
CA ARG A 117 1.40 8.43 16.17
C ARG A 117 1.96 7.13 15.63
N LEU A 118 3.27 6.94 15.72
CA LEU A 118 3.93 5.84 15.04
C LEU A 118 3.52 4.48 15.62
N VAL A 119 3.21 3.54 14.74
CA VAL A 119 2.81 2.16 15.06
C VAL A 119 3.85 1.47 15.94
N ARG A 120 5.14 1.75 15.76
CA ARG A 120 6.22 1.21 16.61
C ARG A 120 6.07 1.57 18.10
N ASN A 121 5.39 2.67 18.39
CA ASN A 121 5.15 3.20 19.74
C ASN A 121 3.81 2.75 20.32
N MET A 122 3.05 1.89 19.62
CA MET A 122 1.79 1.38 20.12
C MET A 122 1.96 0.56 21.39
N ARG A 123 0.98 0.73 22.27
CA ARG A 123 0.88 0.00 23.54
C ARG A 123 -0.42 -0.77 23.61
N CYS A 124 -0.40 -1.86 24.35
CA CYS A 124 -1.56 -2.70 24.51
C CYS A 124 -2.43 -2.24 25.70
N PRO A 125 -3.66 -1.75 25.48
CA PRO A 125 -4.55 -1.37 26.57
C PRO A 125 -4.85 -2.56 27.47
N GLY A 126 -4.95 -2.30 28.77
CA GLY A 126 -5.20 -3.36 29.76
C GLY A 126 -3.98 -4.22 30.12
N ASN A 127 -2.80 -3.95 29.54
CA ASN A 127 -1.52 -4.56 29.93
C ASN A 127 -0.68 -3.66 30.86
N PRO A 128 -1.03 -3.51 32.16
CA PRO A 128 -0.24 -2.70 33.07
C PRO A 128 1.13 -3.34 33.29
N THR A 129 2.20 -2.57 33.06
CA THR A 129 3.59 -2.98 33.31
C THR A 129 4.07 -2.60 34.71
N THR A 130 3.36 -1.69 35.38
CA THR A 130 3.63 -1.25 36.75
C THR A 130 2.32 -1.11 37.55
N ALA A 131 2.42 -0.59 38.78
CA ALA A 131 1.24 -0.24 39.59
C ALA A 131 0.49 0.99 39.05
N ASN A 132 1.10 1.77 38.16
CA ASN A 132 0.45 2.88 37.49
C ASN A 132 -0.45 2.37 36.38
N VAL A 133 -1.74 2.68 36.46
CA VAL A 133 -2.77 2.17 35.54
C VAL A 133 -2.56 2.62 34.10
N TYR A 134 -1.85 3.74 33.89
CA TYR A 134 -1.52 4.29 32.56
C TYR A 134 -0.29 3.64 31.91
N ASP A 135 0.46 2.79 32.62
CA ASP A 135 1.70 2.19 32.11
C ASP A 135 1.40 0.94 31.29
N HIS A 136 1.06 1.13 30.02
CA HIS A 136 0.83 0.02 29.10
C HIS A 136 2.11 -0.48 28.43
N GLY A 137 2.23 -1.80 28.30
CA GLY A 137 3.36 -2.42 27.60
C GLY A 137 3.37 -2.11 26.11
N LEU A 138 4.53 -1.72 25.57
CA LEU A 138 4.74 -1.59 24.13
C LEU A 138 4.51 -2.92 23.43
N ILE A 139 3.87 -2.86 22.26
CA ILE A 139 3.59 -4.04 21.44
C ILE A 139 4.86 -4.49 20.70
N PHE A 140 5.61 -3.56 20.12
CA PHE A 140 6.82 -3.83 19.34
C PHE A 140 8.08 -3.55 20.17
N THR A 141 8.62 -4.59 20.79
CA THR A 141 9.78 -4.49 21.67
C THR A 141 10.49 -5.85 21.73
N GLY A 142 11.79 -5.84 22.04
CA GLY A 142 12.53 -7.08 22.26
C GLY A 142 11.93 -7.97 23.35
N SER A 143 11.22 -7.40 24.32
CA SER A 143 10.56 -8.16 25.38
C SER A 143 9.29 -8.88 24.92
N SER A 144 8.57 -8.36 23.92
CA SER A 144 7.38 -9.03 23.35
C SER A 144 7.74 -10.03 22.25
N GLY A 145 9.00 -10.02 21.78
CA GLY A 145 9.44 -10.82 20.64
C GLY A 145 8.87 -10.35 19.30
N LYS A 146 8.09 -9.27 19.29
CA LYS A 146 7.50 -8.69 18.08
C LYS A 146 8.32 -7.49 17.64
N PHE A 147 8.62 -7.45 16.35
CA PHE A 147 9.38 -6.36 15.75
C PHE A 147 8.67 -5.90 14.49
N LEU A 148 8.44 -4.60 14.40
CA LEU A 148 8.09 -3.96 13.15
C LEU A 148 9.40 -3.64 12.43
N GLY A 149 9.51 -4.07 11.17
CA GLY A 149 10.65 -3.70 10.33
C GLY A 149 10.71 -2.18 10.09
N PRO A 150 11.79 -1.68 9.47
CA PRO A 150 11.81 -0.30 8.99
C PRO A 150 10.67 -0.07 7.98
N ALA A 151 10.20 1.18 7.83
CA ALA A 151 9.21 1.51 6.81
C ALA A 151 9.61 0.96 5.42
N PRO A 152 8.63 0.52 4.60
CA PRO A 152 8.92 0.06 3.25
C PRO A 152 9.59 1.18 2.43
N ASP A 153 10.48 0.80 1.51
CA ASP A 153 11.15 1.79 0.65
C ASP A 153 10.13 2.71 -0.03
N LEU A 154 10.41 4.02 -0.02
CA LEU A 154 9.59 5.09 -0.57
C LEU A 154 8.34 5.46 0.25
N PHE A 155 8.11 4.84 1.40
CA PHE A 155 7.00 5.16 2.30
C PHE A 155 7.53 5.67 3.64
N ASP A 156 6.70 6.47 4.31
CA ASP A 156 6.94 6.89 5.68
C ASP A 156 6.54 5.80 6.69
N ASP A 157 6.98 5.97 7.94
CA ASP A 157 6.63 5.06 9.02
C ASP A 157 5.11 4.96 9.20
N TRP A 158 4.60 3.77 9.47
CA TRP A 158 3.18 3.55 9.75
C TRP A 158 2.73 4.34 10.99
N GLN A 159 1.54 4.91 10.89
CA GLN A 159 0.85 5.63 11.95
C GLN A 159 -0.47 4.96 12.29
N ILE A 160 -0.99 5.16 13.51
CA ILE A 160 -2.28 4.65 13.97
C ILE A 160 -3.21 5.77 14.42
N TYR A 161 -4.49 5.57 14.15
CA TYR A 161 -5.60 6.34 14.66
C TYR A 161 -6.59 5.43 15.36
N ASN A 162 -7.03 5.85 16.53
CA ASN A 162 -8.13 5.29 17.29
C ASN A 162 -8.96 6.46 17.84
N GLY A 163 -10.16 6.64 17.31
CA GLY A 163 -11.05 7.75 17.64
C GLY A 163 -12.46 7.54 17.11
N GLU A 164 -13.16 8.65 16.86
CA GLU A 164 -14.58 8.69 16.56
C GLU A 164 -14.97 7.91 15.31
N ASP A 165 -14.14 7.95 14.27
CA ASP A 165 -14.38 7.27 12.99
C ASP A 165 -14.04 5.79 13.00
N GLY A 166 -13.40 5.32 14.08
CA GLY A 166 -12.95 3.94 14.20
C GLY A 166 -11.48 3.83 14.53
N VAL A 167 -10.91 2.70 14.10
CA VAL A 167 -9.51 2.35 14.31
C VAL A 167 -8.91 1.98 12.98
N PHE A 168 -7.88 2.72 12.55
CA PHE A 168 -7.14 2.44 11.32
C PHE A 168 -5.66 2.75 11.52
N TYR A 169 -4.83 2.19 10.64
CA TYR A 169 -3.45 2.60 10.49
C TYR A 169 -3.19 2.98 9.04
N TRP A 170 -2.26 3.89 8.82
CA TRP A 170 -1.94 4.37 7.49
C TRP A 170 -0.45 4.62 7.35
N THR A 171 -0.01 4.66 6.10
CA THR A 171 1.30 5.14 5.69
C THR A 171 1.09 6.12 4.54
N GLU A 172 2.08 6.94 4.27
CA GLU A 172 2.04 7.94 3.22
C GLU A 172 3.36 8.00 2.46
N THR A 173 3.29 8.63 1.29
CA THR A 173 4.46 8.91 0.47
C THR A 173 4.25 10.17 -0.36
N ASP A 174 5.30 10.99 -0.45
CA ASP A 174 5.40 12.15 -1.33
C ASP A 174 5.94 11.78 -2.74
N LYS A 175 6.19 10.49 -2.98
CA LYS A 175 6.79 10.01 -4.22
C LYS A 175 5.70 9.86 -5.30
N THR A 176 6.00 10.39 -6.49
CA THR A 176 5.05 10.49 -7.61
C THR A 176 5.26 9.43 -8.68
N ASP A 177 6.05 8.39 -8.42
CA ASP A 177 6.31 7.34 -9.39
C ASP A 177 5.03 6.54 -9.71
N ALA A 178 4.67 6.41 -10.98
CA ALA A 178 3.42 5.78 -11.41
C ALA A 178 3.24 4.32 -10.90
N PHE A 179 4.35 3.61 -10.66
CA PHE A 179 4.28 2.24 -10.14
C PHE A 179 3.83 2.18 -8.68
N ILE A 180 3.94 3.27 -7.91
CA ILE A 180 3.53 3.36 -6.50
C ILE A 180 2.01 3.37 -6.42
N LYS A 181 1.35 4.26 -7.16
CA LYS A 181 -0.12 4.29 -7.25
C LYS A 181 -0.66 2.93 -7.70
N ALA A 182 -0.10 2.37 -8.78
CA ALA A 182 -0.48 1.04 -9.25
C ALA A 182 -0.17 -0.10 -8.25
N ALA A 183 0.78 0.09 -7.32
CA ALA A 183 1.05 -0.86 -6.25
C ALA A 183 0.03 -0.74 -5.12
N LEU A 184 -0.36 0.47 -4.76
CA LEU A 184 -1.40 0.72 -3.75
C LEU A 184 -2.76 0.23 -4.24
N GLU A 185 -3.16 0.54 -5.48
CA GLU A 185 -4.41 0.02 -6.08
C GLU A 185 -4.43 -1.51 -6.10
N LYS A 186 -3.33 -2.17 -6.47
CA LYS A 186 -3.23 -3.65 -6.43
C LYS A 186 -3.21 -4.24 -5.02
N LEU A 187 -2.74 -3.46 -4.06
CA LEU A 187 -2.74 -3.87 -2.66
C LEU A 187 -4.16 -3.77 -2.11
N ASP A 188 -4.85 -2.68 -2.42
CA ASP A 188 -6.24 -2.39 -2.09
C ASP A 188 -7.19 -3.48 -2.61
N GLU A 189 -7.03 -3.91 -3.87
CA GLU A 189 -7.75 -5.05 -4.48
C GLU A 189 -7.65 -6.37 -3.69
N LYS A 190 -6.72 -6.51 -2.74
CA LYS A 190 -6.59 -7.70 -1.89
C LYS A 190 -7.40 -7.63 -0.60
N PHE A 191 -7.81 -6.44 -0.19
CA PHE A 191 -8.65 -6.23 0.96
C PHE A 191 -10.12 -6.39 0.57
N SER A 192 -10.97 -6.63 1.56
CA SER A 192 -12.41 -6.55 1.32
C SER A 192 -12.82 -5.09 1.09
N GLU A 193 -13.96 -4.90 0.42
CA GLU A 193 -14.60 -3.57 0.28
C GLU A 193 -14.64 -2.91 1.67
N CYS A 194 -14.18 -1.65 1.77
CA CYS A 194 -14.14 -0.83 2.99
C CYS A 194 -13.06 -1.16 4.01
N GLU A 195 -12.15 -2.10 3.71
CA GLU A 195 -11.10 -2.49 4.63
C GLU A 195 -9.79 -1.73 4.39
N ALA A 196 -9.59 -1.19 3.18
CA ALA A 196 -8.46 -0.35 2.84
C ALA A 196 -8.88 0.77 1.88
N ASP A 197 -8.08 1.83 1.83
CA ASP A 197 -8.30 2.96 0.93
C ASP A 197 -6.98 3.46 0.34
N VAL A 198 -7.00 3.81 -0.94
CA VAL A 198 -5.95 4.63 -1.58
C VAL A 198 -6.42 6.09 -1.66
N ILE A 199 -5.75 6.97 -0.93
CA ILE A 199 -6.11 8.39 -0.86
C ILE A 199 -5.07 9.19 -1.64
N ASP A 200 -5.45 9.57 -2.87
CA ASP A 200 -4.63 10.42 -3.72
C ASP A 200 -4.99 11.90 -3.53
N THR A 201 -4.02 12.69 -3.08
CA THR A 201 -4.13 14.15 -2.90
C THR A 201 -3.31 14.94 -3.92
N SER A 202 -2.69 14.25 -4.88
CA SER A 202 -1.94 14.85 -5.97
C SER A 202 -2.82 15.27 -7.15
N ASP A 203 -3.99 14.65 -7.29
CA ASP A 203 -4.97 14.95 -8.34
C ASP A 203 -5.77 16.24 -8.07
N ALA A 204 -6.16 16.95 -9.14
CA ALA A 204 -6.80 18.25 -9.05
C ALA A 204 -8.28 18.19 -8.59
N PRO A 205 -8.74 19.05 -7.67
CA PRO A 205 -7.96 20.05 -6.95
C PRO A 205 -7.05 19.42 -5.90
N ALA A 206 -5.74 19.63 -6.06
CA ALA A 206 -4.75 19.11 -5.12
C ALA A 206 -4.91 19.83 -3.78
N GLY A 207 -4.88 19.06 -2.70
CA GLY A 207 -5.13 19.58 -1.36
C GLY A 207 -5.08 18.45 -0.34
N ALA A 208 -4.76 18.81 0.90
CA ALA A 208 -4.82 17.84 1.98
C ALA A 208 -6.25 17.30 2.12
N LYS A 209 -6.37 16.00 2.40
CA LYS A 209 -7.65 15.34 2.64
C LYS A 209 -7.69 14.86 4.07
N ASP A 210 -8.75 15.20 4.80
CA ASP A 210 -8.93 14.74 6.17
C ASP A 210 -9.10 13.20 6.18
N LEU A 211 -8.40 12.53 7.09
CA LEU A 211 -8.48 11.08 7.29
C LEU A 211 -9.48 10.71 8.39
N ASP A 212 -9.96 11.71 9.14
CA ASP A 212 -10.89 11.61 10.25
C ASP A 212 -11.94 12.73 10.16
N SER A 213 -13.05 12.58 10.88
CA SER A 213 -14.16 13.54 10.88
C SER A 213 -13.87 14.86 11.56
N ASN A 214 -12.87 14.88 12.44
CA ASN A 214 -12.51 16.04 13.23
C ASN A 214 -11.34 16.83 12.63
N ALA A 215 -10.86 16.44 11.43
CA ALA A 215 -9.71 17.03 10.74
C ALA A 215 -8.45 17.12 11.64
N LEU A 216 -8.28 16.15 12.54
CA LEU A 216 -7.09 16.01 13.36
C LEU A 216 -5.96 15.33 12.60
N LEU A 217 -6.31 14.58 11.56
CA LEU A 217 -5.41 13.86 10.68
C LEU A 217 -5.73 14.18 9.24
N THR A 218 -4.70 14.42 8.46
CA THR A 218 -4.86 14.70 7.03
C THR A 218 -3.83 13.92 6.25
N CYS A 219 -4.22 13.34 5.13
CA CYS A 219 -3.29 13.03 4.07
C CYS A 219 -2.77 14.36 3.50
N PRO A 220 -1.48 14.70 3.64
CA PRO A 220 -0.98 16.01 3.24
C PRO A 220 -1.08 16.21 1.73
N ALA A 221 -1.15 17.47 1.27
CA ALA A 221 -1.22 17.76 -0.17
C ALA A 221 -0.02 17.15 -0.94
N ASN A 222 -0.27 16.66 -2.16
CA ASN A 222 0.72 15.97 -3.01
C ASN A 222 1.27 14.66 -2.43
N HIS A 223 0.51 13.99 -1.57
CA HIS A 223 0.85 12.65 -1.06
C HIS A 223 -0.14 11.59 -1.57
N LEU A 224 0.34 10.36 -1.61
CA LEU A 224 -0.47 9.15 -1.67
C LEU A 224 -0.50 8.56 -0.27
N CYS A 225 -1.68 8.44 0.33
CA CYS A 225 -1.86 7.75 1.60
C CYS A 225 -2.55 6.41 1.38
N PHE A 226 -2.09 5.39 2.09
CA PHE A 226 -2.73 4.08 2.11
C PHE A 226 -3.22 3.81 3.53
N ARG A 227 -4.54 3.70 3.69
CA ARG A 227 -5.20 3.49 4.97
C ARG A 227 -5.76 2.08 5.04
N VAL A 228 -5.67 1.45 6.20
CA VAL A 228 -6.24 0.13 6.46
C VAL A 228 -7.06 0.18 7.75
N TRP A 229 -8.34 -0.15 7.64
CA TRP A 229 -9.29 -0.18 8.74
C TRP A 229 -9.17 -1.47 9.56
N ILE A 230 -9.39 -1.33 10.87
CA ILE A 230 -9.60 -2.42 11.81
C ILE A 230 -11.07 -2.42 12.25
N ILE A 231 -11.59 -1.24 12.54
CA ILE A 231 -13.00 -0.96 12.80
C ILE A 231 -13.31 0.36 12.11
N GLN A 232 -14.42 0.41 11.39
CA GLN A 232 -14.98 1.62 10.80
C GLN A 232 -16.27 2.01 11.52
N ASN A 233 -16.51 3.31 11.67
CA ASN A 233 -17.77 3.87 12.14
C ASN A 233 -18.45 4.67 11.03
N GLU A 234 -19.49 4.07 10.45
CA GLU A 234 -20.25 4.59 9.31
C GLU A 234 -20.76 6.01 9.50
N ALA A 235 -21.23 6.30 10.71
CA ALA A 235 -21.96 7.53 10.98
C ALA A 235 -21.07 8.78 10.92
N THR A 236 -19.75 8.60 11.04
CA THR A 236 -18.80 9.70 11.14
C THR A 236 -17.70 9.64 10.09
N ASN A 237 -17.48 8.52 9.39
CA ASN A 237 -16.45 8.46 8.36
C ASN A 237 -16.69 9.54 7.27
N VAL A 238 -15.68 10.39 7.05
CA VAL A 238 -15.75 11.53 6.11
C VAL A 238 -15.23 11.18 4.71
N TYR A 239 -14.47 10.10 4.57
CA TYR A 239 -13.95 9.67 3.27
C TYR A 239 -14.84 8.59 2.67
N ASN A 240 -15.62 8.97 1.64
CA ASN A 240 -16.55 8.09 0.91
C ASN A 240 -15.87 7.37 -0.26
N GLY A 241 -14.60 6.99 -0.08
CA GLY A 241 -13.91 6.14 -1.05
C GLY A 241 -12.94 6.80 -2.01
N ASP A 242 -12.16 5.94 -2.65
CA ASP A 242 -11.16 6.28 -3.64
C ASP A 242 -11.75 6.59 -5.03
N ALA A 243 -10.88 6.72 -6.03
CA ALA A 243 -11.30 7.04 -7.39
C ALA A 243 -12.06 5.91 -8.11
N ALA A 244 -11.97 4.67 -7.64
CA ALA A 244 -12.70 3.54 -8.22
C ALA A 244 -14.19 3.56 -7.82
N GLY A 245 -14.53 4.22 -6.71
CA GLY A 245 -15.91 4.50 -6.30
C GLY A 245 -16.70 3.27 -5.84
N ASP A 246 -16.03 2.14 -5.62
CA ASP A 246 -16.53 0.95 -4.95
C ASP A 246 -16.76 1.20 -3.46
N GLU A 247 -15.95 2.05 -2.86
CA GLU A 247 -16.05 2.46 -1.45
C GLU A 247 -17.25 3.39 -1.13
N GLY A 248 -18.03 3.83 -2.13
CA GLY A 248 -19.14 4.77 -1.95
C GLY A 248 -20.37 4.20 -1.22
N GLY A 249 -20.40 2.89 -1.00
CA GLY A 249 -21.45 2.16 -0.27
C GLY A 249 -20.99 1.58 1.06
N CYS A 250 -19.78 1.96 1.51
CA CYS A 250 -19.20 1.39 2.70
C CYS A 250 -20.03 1.69 3.93
N PRO A 251 -20.25 0.67 4.80
CA PRO A 251 -20.69 0.88 6.15
C PRO A 251 -19.68 1.81 6.84
#